data_AF-A0AAV3IFE3-F1
#
_entry.id   AF-A0AAV3IFE3-F1
#
_cell.length_a   1.000
_cell.length_b   1.000
_cell.length_c   1.000
_cell.angle_alpha   90.00
_cell.angle_beta   90.00
_cell.angle_gamma   90.00
#
_symmetry.space_group_name_H-M   'P 1'
#
loop_
_entity.id
_entity.type
_entity.pdbx_description
1 polymer ?
#
loop_
_entity_poly.entity_id
_entity_poly.type
_entity_poly.pdbx_seq_one_letter_code
_entity_poly.pdbx_strand_id
1 'polypeptide(L)'
;KGMQKESEKGIKKPKLDTPSEWGHNYSEFKGDGLGAINKLLETKKGFVSGAFYKEGLGDIDLVWGNKDYGLEHILKRREKQALNNGINEAEAKEYAMSVVKTIPEVIDKGVKVERNGRVAIEYQNIRVGLKDNWKGEKLPNHWVITGYEKRLEDSESLYTSPLITKGETLPLNSNEPNPTTKKLNKD
;
A
#
# COMPACT_ATOMS: atom_id res chain seq x y z
N LYS A 1 -57.43 -22.56 20.36
CA LYS A 1 -56.73 -21.27 20.63
C LYS A 1 -55.28 -21.45 20.19
N GLY A 2 -55.00 -21.16 18.91
CA GLY A 2 -53.68 -21.35 18.31
C GLY A 2 -52.76 -20.20 18.72
N MET A 3 -51.65 -20.51 19.38
CA MET A 3 -50.59 -19.54 19.63
C MET A 3 -49.72 -19.46 18.38
N GLN A 4 -49.71 -18.26 17.79
CA GLN A 4 -48.91 -17.87 16.65
C GLN A 4 -47.43 -17.90 17.06
N LYS A 5 -46.61 -18.61 16.25
CA LYS A 5 -45.17 -18.47 16.25
C LYS A 5 -44.84 -17.11 15.61
N GLU A 6 -44.29 -16.21 16.41
CA GLU A 6 -43.62 -15.02 15.93
C GLU A 6 -42.40 -15.47 15.12
N SER A 7 -42.42 -15.18 13.82
CA SER A 7 -41.28 -15.41 12.93
C SER A 7 -40.43 -14.15 12.95
N GLU A 8 -39.35 -14.18 13.71
CA GLU A 8 -38.27 -13.21 13.58
C GLU A 8 -37.78 -13.25 12.13
N LYS A 9 -38.18 -12.24 11.35
CA LYS A 9 -37.56 -11.92 10.07
C LYS A 9 -36.17 -11.39 10.36
N GLY A 10 -35.23 -12.30 10.59
CA GLY A 10 -33.81 -12.02 10.57
C GLY A 10 -33.49 -11.34 9.24
N ILE A 11 -33.19 -10.04 9.33
CA ILE A 11 -32.67 -9.24 8.22
C ILE A 11 -31.39 -9.94 7.78
N LYS A 12 -31.47 -10.74 6.71
CA LYS A 12 -30.31 -11.34 6.08
C LYS A 12 -29.46 -10.18 5.58
N LYS A 13 -28.42 -9.84 6.33
CA LYS A 13 -27.31 -9.03 5.83
C LYS A 13 -26.92 -9.63 4.48
N PRO A 14 -26.79 -8.83 3.40
CA PRO A 14 -26.28 -9.36 2.14
C PRO A 14 -24.97 -10.09 2.45
N LYS A 15 -24.86 -11.35 2.04
CA LYS A 15 -23.58 -12.07 2.08
C LYS A 15 -22.62 -11.20 1.27
N LEU A 16 -21.67 -10.56 1.93
CA LEU A 16 -20.48 -10.14 1.22
C LEU A 16 -19.85 -11.43 0.69
N ASP A 17 -19.74 -11.55 -0.63
CA ASP A 17 -18.94 -12.59 -1.29
C ASP A 17 -17.45 -12.26 -1.12
N THR A 18 -17.04 -12.10 0.14
CA THR A 18 -15.67 -11.81 0.54
C THR A 18 -15.08 -13.03 1.19
N PRO A 19 -13.79 -13.33 0.96
CA PRO A 19 -13.13 -14.48 1.55
C PRO A 19 -13.26 -14.51 3.07
N SER A 20 -13.72 -15.63 3.63
CA SER A 20 -13.83 -15.81 5.09
C SER A 20 -12.49 -15.63 5.80
N GLU A 21 -11.39 -15.95 5.11
CA GLU A 21 -10.01 -15.80 5.59
C GLU A 21 -9.61 -14.35 5.85
N TRP A 22 -10.30 -13.38 5.25
CA TRP A 22 -10.03 -11.96 5.50
C TRP A 22 -10.55 -11.50 6.86
N GLY A 23 -11.43 -12.27 7.49
CA GLY A 23 -11.95 -11.99 8.82
C GLY A 23 -13.05 -10.93 8.83
N HIS A 24 -13.06 -10.09 9.87
CA HIS A 24 -14.12 -9.10 10.08
C HIS A 24 -13.99 -7.91 9.12
N ASN A 25 -15.11 -7.46 8.55
CA ASN A 25 -15.19 -6.24 7.75
C ASN A 25 -15.48 -5.04 8.66
N TYR A 26 -14.55 -4.09 8.76
CA TYR A 26 -14.76 -2.80 9.45
C TYR A 26 -15.44 -1.80 8.52
N SER A 27 -16.72 -2.04 8.25
CA SER A 27 -17.51 -1.27 7.27
C SER A 27 -17.64 0.22 7.60
N GLU A 28 -17.41 0.61 8.86
CA GLU A 28 -17.41 2.00 9.32
C GLU A 28 -16.31 2.85 8.66
N PHE A 29 -15.27 2.23 8.08
CA PHE A 29 -14.19 2.90 7.37
C PHE A 29 -14.33 2.84 5.83
N LYS A 30 -15.52 2.48 5.31
CA LYS A 30 -15.76 2.49 3.86
C LYS A 30 -15.55 3.91 3.29
N GLY A 31 -14.75 4.03 2.23
CA GLY A 31 -14.39 5.31 1.61
C GLY A 31 -13.39 6.16 2.41
N ASP A 32 -13.04 5.75 3.64
CA ASP A 32 -11.99 6.38 4.43
C ASP A 32 -10.71 5.53 4.39
N GLY A 33 -9.95 5.71 3.31
CA GLY A 33 -8.74 4.93 3.06
C GLY A 33 -7.68 5.04 4.17
N LEU A 34 -7.54 6.22 4.79
CA LEU A 34 -6.57 6.43 5.87
C LEU A 34 -7.08 5.81 7.18
N GLY A 35 -8.36 5.98 7.50
CA GLY A 35 -8.99 5.31 8.64
C GLY A 35 -8.95 3.79 8.51
N ALA A 36 -9.18 3.25 7.32
CA ALA A 36 -9.07 1.83 7.03
C ALA A 36 -7.65 1.29 7.30
N ILE A 37 -6.61 2.01 6.84
CA ILE A 37 -5.21 1.67 7.13
C ILE A 37 -4.96 1.66 8.64
N ASN A 38 -5.34 2.74 9.33
CA ASN A 38 -5.13 2.87 10.78
C ASN A 38 -5.85 1.76 11.54
N LYS A 39 -7.08 1.42 11.14
CA LYS A 39 -7.86 0.36 11.79
C LYS A 39 -7.18 -0.99 11.65
N LEU A 40 -6.72 -1.32 10.45
CA LEU A 40 -6.05 -2.60 10.19
C LEU A 40 -4.68 -2.68 10.86
N LEU A 41 -3.95 -1.57 11.00
CA LEU A 41 -2.71 -1.50 11.78
C LEU A 41 -2.95 -1.75 13.27
N GLU A 42 -4.04 -1.21 13.82
CA GLU A 42 -4.47 -1.41 15.21
C GLU A 42 -4.85 -2.87 15.47
N THR A 43 -5.72 -3.44 14.63
CA THR A 43 -6.32 -4.76 14.87
C THR A 43 -5.44 -5.90 14.39
N LYS A 44 -4.57 -5.65 13.40
CA LYS A 44 -3.73 -6.64 12.71
C LYS A 44 -4.51 -7.85 12.19
N LYS A 45 -5.76 -7.62 11.77
CA LYS A 45 -6.68 -8.61 11.21
C LYS A 45 -7.86 -7.90 10.55
N GLY A 46 -8.65 -8.65 9.79
CA GLY A 46 -9.85 -8.10 9.16
C GLY A 46 -9.54 -7.41 7.83
N PHE A 47 -10.57 -6.74 7.33
CA PHE A 47 -10.50 -5.97 6.10
C PHE A 47 -11.51 -4.82 6.12
N VAL A 48 -11.42 -3.94 5.14
CA VAL A 48 -12.38 -2.87 4.90
C VAL A 48 -12.80 -2.97 3.44
N SER A 49 -14.07 -3.31 3.22
CA SER A 49 -14.63 -3.36 1.87
C SER A 49 -14.86 -1.95 1.33
N GLY A 50 -14.41 -1.68 0.10
CA GLY A 50 -14.48 -0.36 -0.52
C GLY A 50 -13.76 0.71 0.29
N ALA A 51 -12.60 0.37 0.88
CA ALA A 51 -11.74 1.33 1.58
C ALA A 51 -11.33 2.50 0.67
N PHE A 52 -11.18 2.22 -0.62
CA PHE A 52 -10.90 3.21 -1.64
C PHE A 52 -11.86 3.08 -2.82
N TYR A 53 -11.90 4.10 -3.67
CA TYR A 53 -12.61 4.10 -4.93
C TYR A 53 -11.71 4.61 -6.04
N LYS A 54 -11.78 4.02 -7.22
CA LYS A 54 -11.12 4.54 -8.42
C LYS A 54 -12.01 4.41 -9.64
N GLU A 55 -12.16 5.51 -10.37
CA GLU A 55 -12.90 5.50 -11.64
C GLU A 55 -12.34 4.44 -12.60
N GLY A 56 -13.23 3.64 -13.20
CA GLY A 56 -12.87 2.52 -14.06
C GLY A 56 -12.45 1.21 -13.34
N LEU A 57 -12.26 1.23 -12.02
CA LEU A 57 -12.03 0.02 -11.20
C LEU A 57 -13.13 -0.24 -10.18
N GLY A 58 -13.84 0.80 -9.74
CA GLY A 58 -14.87 0.74 -8.72
C GLY A 58 -14.28 0.76 -7.30
N ASP A 59 -15.01 0.12 -6.38
CA ASP A 59 -14.59 -0.05 -4.99
C ASP A 59 -13.33 -0.96 -4.93
N ILE A 60 -12.38 -0.55 -4.09
CA ILE A 60 -11.14 -1.28 -3.82
C ILE A 60 -11.10 -1.63 -2.33
N ASP A 61 -11.03 -2.93 -2.04
CA ASP A 61 -10.94 -3.45 -0.68
C ASP A 61 -9.50 -3.36 -0.16
N LEU A 62 -9.37 -3.09 1.15
CA LEU A 62 -8.11 -3.12 1.87
C LEU A 62 -8.15 -4.24 2.91
N VAL A 63 -7.15 -5.12 2.89
CA VAL A 63 -7.10 -6.33 3.72
C VAL A 63 -5.83 -6.29 4.57
N TRP A 64 -5.92 -6.68 5.85
CA TRP A 64 -4.71 -6.85 6.66
C TRP A 64 -3.76 -7.88 6.02
N GLY A 65 -4.32 -9.04 5.68
CA GLY A 65 -3.66 -10.09 4.93
C GLY A 65 -2.67 -10.90 5.76
N ASN A 66 -1.56 -11.28 5.14
CA ASN A 66 -0.53 -12.11 5.75
C ASN A 66 0.84 -11.84 5.09
N LYS A 67 1.81 -12.74 5.25
CA LYS A 67 3.16 -12.59 4.64
C LYS A 67 3.17 -12.52 3.11
N ASP A 68 2.12 -12.98 2.43
CA ASP A 68 2.05 -13.15 0.98
C ASP A 68 1.20 -12.06 0.29
N TYR A 69 0.30 -11.39 1.02
CA TYR A 69 -0.55 -10.31 0.49
C TYR A 69 -1.06 -9.33 1.56
N GLY A 70 -1.58 -8.17 1.12
CA GLY A 70 -2.23 -7.19 1.98
C GLY A 70 -1.25 -6.27 2.71
N LEU A 71 -1.72 -5.55 3.73
CA LEU A 71 -0.91 -4.59 4.49
C LEU A 71 0.27 -5.26 5.22
N GLU A 72 0.06 -6.43 5.81
CA GLU A 72 1.13 -7.16 6.52
C GLU A 72 2.28 -7.50 5.58
N HIS A 73 1.96 -7.94 4.36
CA HIS A 73 2.95 -8.23 3.33
C HIS A 73 3.75 -6.99 2.96
N ILE A 74 3.08 -5.86 2.74
CA ILE A 74 3.74 -4.59 2.39
C ILE A 74 4.72 -4.20 3.50
N LEU A 75 4.27 -4.18 4.76
CA LEU A 75 5.10 -3.80 5.89
C LEU A 75 6.35 -4.69 5.99
N LYS A 76 6.16 -6.01 6.05
CA LYS A 76 7.28 -6.97 6.18
C LYS A 76 8.23 -6.92 5.00
N ARG A 77 7.72 -6.75 3.78
CA ARG A 77 8.54 -6.75 2.58
C ARG A 77 9.39 -5.48 2.49
N ARG A 78 8.84 -4.32 2.86
CA ARG A 78 9.55 -3.03 2.84
C ARG A 78 10.55 -2.91 3.98
N GLU A 79 10.20 -3.39 5.17
CA GLU A 79 11.13 -3.48 6.30
C GLU A 79 12.33 -4.36 5.95
N LYS A 80 12.09 -5.59 5.45
CA LYS A 80 13.17 -6.48 5.01
C LYS A 80 14.03 -5.87 3.90
N GLN A 81 13.42 -5.14 2.97
CA GLN A 81 14.13 -4.44 1.91
C GLN A 81 15.09 -3.38 2.49
N ALA A 82 14.65 -2.56 3.44
CA ALA A 82 15.50 -1.57 4.08
C ALA A 82 16.62 -2.21 4.91
N LEU A 83 16.31 -3.25 5.69
CA LEU A 83 17.33 -3.99 6.47
C LEU A 83 18.42 -4.59 5.57
N ASN A 84 18.03 -5.18 4.44
CA ASN A 84 18.99 -5.71 3.46
C ASN A 84 19.88 -4.62 2.84
N ASN A 85 19.48 -3.36 2.92
CA ASN A 85 20.25 -2.21 2.45
C ASN A 85 21.11 -1.59 3.57
N GLY A 86 21.20 -2.22 4.74
CA GLY A 86 22.01 -1.76 5.87
C GLY A 86 21.33 -0.71 6.75
N ILE A 87 20.04 -0.45 6.56
CA ILE A 87 19.25 0.45 7.40
C ILE A 87 18.94 -0.23 8.74
N ASN A 88 18.87 0.55 9.84
CA ASN A 88 18.53 0.01 11.15
C ASN A 88 17.03 -0.34 11.27
N GLU A 89 16.66 -1.11 12.29
CA GLU A 89 15.30 -1.62 12.47
C GLU A 89 14.23 -0.52 12.63
N ALA A 90 14.54 0.57 13.32
CA ALA A 90 13.58 1.65 13.55
C ALA A 90 13.26 2.40 12.25
N GLU A 91 14.30 2.76 11.49
CA GLU A 91 14.18 3.43 10.20
C GLU A 91 13.53 2.51 9.14
N ALA A 92 13.83 1.21 9.17
CA ALA A 92 13.22 0.24 8.26
C ALA A 92 11.69 0.12 8.47
N LYS A 93 11.23 0.19 9.73
CA LYS A 93 9.81 0.22 10.08
C LYS A 93 9.16 1.52 9.65
N GLU A 94 9.84 2.65 9.83
CA GLU A 94 9.35 3.95 9.39
C GLU A 94 9.18 4.02 7.88
N TYR A 95 10.16 3.50 7.12
CA TYR A 95 10.04 3.35 5.68
C TYR A 95 8.86 2.46 5.27
N ALA A 96 8.71 1.29 5.91
CA ALA A 96 7.60 0.41 5.60
C ALA A 96 6.24 1.10 5.83
N MET A 97 6.15 1.88 6.90
CA MET A 97 4.97 2.65 7.26
C MET A 97 4.71 3.79 6.27
N SER A 98 5.75 4.50 5.82
CA SER A 98 5.60 5.60 4.87
C SER A 98 5.07 5.10 3.53
N VAL A 99 5.54 3.94 3.04
CA VAL A 99 4.96 3.30 1.83
C VAL A 99 3.47 3.01 2.02
N VAL A 100 3.06 2.45 3.15
CA VAL A 100 1.63 2.18 3.43
C VAL A 100 0.82 3.48 3.43
N LYS A 101 1.35 4.55 4.03
CA LYS A 101 0.68 5.86 4.09
C LYS A 101 0.56 6.55 2.73
N THR A 102 1.35 6.18 1.72
CA THR A 102 1.19 6.71 0.35
C THR A 102 0.08 6.03 -0.45
N ILE A 103 -0.39 4.85 -0.04
CA ILE A 103 -1.41 4.08 -0.79
C ILE A 103 -2.68 4.90 -1.11
N PRO A 104 -3.28 5.66 -0.16
CA PRO A 104 -4.47 6.46 -0.46
C PRO A 104 -4.22 7.46 -1.59
N GLU A 105 -3.10 8.17 -1.55
CA GLU A 105 -2.74 9.16 -2.58
C GLU A 105 -2.43 8.51 -3.92
N VAL A 106 -1.76 7.35 -3.92
CA VAL A 106 -1.50 6.61 -5.16
C VAL A 106 -2.80 6.14 -5.80
N ILE A 107 -3.76 5.66 -5.02
CA ILE A 107 -5.06 5.25 -5.56
C ILE A 107 -5.83 6.46 -6.11
N ASP A 108 -5.87 7.56 -5.36
CA ASP A 108 -6.57 8.78 -5.72
C ASP A 108 -6.00 9.42 -7.00
N LYS A 109 -4.70 9.73 -7.01
CA LYS A 109 -4.05 10.50 -8.09
C LYS A 109 -3.40 9.65 -9.18
N GLY A 110 -3.17 8.37 -8.91
CA GLY A 110 -2.45 7.49 -9.84
C GLY A 110 -3.25 7.07 -11.06
N VAL A 111 -2.56 6.44 -12.00
CA VAL A 111 -3.14 5.94 -13.25
C VAL A 111 -3.23 4.42 -13.18
N LYS A 112 -4.37 3.86 -13.60
CA LYS A 112 -4.54 2.41 -13.77
C LYS A 112 -3.57 1.92 -14.85
N VAL A 113 -2.74 0.94 -14.51
CA VAL A 113 -1.84 0.24 -15.42
C VAL A 113 -2.15 -1.24 -15.40
N GLU A 114 -2.32 -1.85 -16.57
CA GLU A 114 -2.55 -3.28 -16.72
C GLU A 114 -1.43 -3.91 -17.56
N ARG A 115 -0.78 -4.96 -17.03
CA ARG A 115 0.26 -5.71 -17.74
C ARG A 115 0.13 -7.19 -17.46
N ASN A 116 0.03 -8.00 -18.52
CA ASN A 116 -0.08 -9.47 -18.42
C ASN A 116 -1.23 -9.90 -17.49
N GLY A 117 -2.39 -9.25 -17.58
CA GLY A 117 -3.55 -9.50 -16.72
C GLY A 117 -3.38 -9.09 -15.26
N ARG A 118 -2.33 -8.33 -14.92
CA ARG A 118 -2.13 -7.76 -13.57
C ARG A 118 -2.45 -6.28 -13.58
N VAL A 119 -3.43 -5.91 -12.76
CA VAL A 119 -3.84 -4.52 -12.56
C VAL A 119 -2.99 -3.90 -11.45
N ALA A 120 -2.59 -2.65 -11.65
CA ALA A 120 -1.95 -1.83 -10.64
C ALA A 120 -2.38 -0.38 -10.81
N ILE A 121 -2.13 0.44 -9.80
CA ILE A 121 -2.19 1.89 -9.89
C ILE A 121 -0.78 2.42 -9.67
N GLU A 122 -0.31 3.26 -10.58
CA GLU A 122 0.99 3.91 -10.49
C GLU A 122 0.82 5.41 -10.31
N TYR A 123 1.53 5.96 -9.33
CA TYR A 123 1.65 7.40 -9.16
C TYR A 123 3.09 7.70 -8.78
N GLN A 124 3.75 8.51 -9.62
CA GLN A 124 5.16 8.84 -9.47
C GLN A 124 6.04 7.57 -9.41
N ASN A 125 6.89 7.45 -8.39
CA ASN A 125 7.73 6.29 -8.12
C ASN A 125 7.00 5.18 -7.33
N ILE A 126 5.72 5.31 -6.96
CA ILE A 126 5.01 4.27 -6.20
C ILE A 126 4.05 3.47 -7.11
N ARG A 127 4.04 2.15 -6.91
CA ARG A 127 3.11 1.22 -7.53
C ARG A 127 2.33 0.44 -6.48
N VAL A 128 1.00 0.49 -6.57
CA VAL A 128 0.08 -0.34 -5.78
C VAL A 128 -0.48 -1.44 -6.68
N GLY A 129 -0.16 -2.69 -6.38
CA GLY A 129 -0.67 -3.85 -7.09
C GLY A 129 -2.07 -4.23 -6.60
N LEU A 130 -2.96 -4.53 -7.53
CA LEU A 130 -4.34 -4.94 -7.27
C LEU A 130 -4.60 -6.35 -7.79
N LYS A 131 -5.57 -7.02 -7.18
CA LYS A 131 -6.10 -8.30 -7.67
C LYS A 131 -7.63 -8.23 -7.65
N ASP A 132 -8.28 -8.95 -8.56
CA ASP A 132 -9.74 -8.99 -8.71
C ASP A 132 -10.29 -10.41 -8.43
N ASN A 133 -9.45 -11.31 -7.91
CA ASN A 133 -9.83 -12.69 -7.64
C ASN A 133 -9.25 -13.21 -6.32
N TRP A 134 -9.86 -14.26 -5.81
CA TRP A 134 -9.42 -15.01 -4.64
C TRP A 134 -9.46 -16.51 -4.94
N LYS A 135 -8.31 -17.18 -4.82
CA LYS A 135 -8.17 -18.62 -5.14
C LYS A 135 -8.76 -19.05 -6.50
N GLY A 136 -8.74 -18.14 -7.48
CA GLY A 136 -9.27 -18.38 -8.84
C GLY A 136 -10.71 -17.91 -9.05
N GLU A 137 -11.44 -17.58 -7.98
CA GLU A 137 -12.80 -17.04 -8.06
C GLU A 137 -12.76 -15.52 -8.18
N LYS A 138 -13.53 -14.98 -9.14
CA LYS A 138 -13.61 -13.53 -9.34
C LYS A 138 -14.37 -12.89 -8.18
N LEU A 139 -13.80 -11.82 -7.63
CA LEU A 139 -14.41 -11.01 -6.58
C LEU A 139 -15.19 -9.82 -7.20
N PRO A 140 -16.17 -9.26 -6.48
CA PRO A 140 -16.89 -8.08 -6.94
C PRO A 140 -15.98 -6.84 -7.02
N ASN A 141 -15.05 -6.71 -6.07
CA ASN A 141 -14.14 -5.59 -5.93
C ASN A 141 -12.70 -5.99 -6.26
N HIS A 142 -11.90 -5.01 -6.68
CA HIS A 142 -10.45 -5.15 -6.64
C HIS A 142 -9.98 -5.06 -5.18
N TRP A 143 -8.81 -5.59 -4.88
CA TRP A 143 -8.22 -5.48 -3.55
C TRP A 143 -6.71 -5.28 -3.61
N VAL A 144 -6.17 -4.55 -2.62
CA VAL A 144 -4.74 -4.24 -2.53
C VAL A 144 -3.95 -5.47 -2.12
N ILE A 145 -3.13 -5.99 -3.05
CA ILE A 145 -2.25 -7.15 -2.79
C ILE A 145 -0.86 -6.74 -2.32
N THR A 146 -0.30 -5.64 -2.86
CA THR A 146 1.05 -5.16 -2.54
C THR A 146 1.21 -3.67 -2.89
N GLY A 147 2.26 -3.04 -2.37
CA GLY A 147 2.61 -1.63 -2.60
C GLY A 147 4.12 -1.43 -2.44
N TYR A 148 4.76 -0.76 -3.39
CA TYR A 148 6.21 -0.57 -3.39
C TYR A 148 6.66 0.61 -4.24
N GLU A 149 7.84 1.11 -3.91
CA GLU A 149 8.57 2.06 -4.75
C GLU A 149 9.24 1.33 -5.94
N LYS A 150 8.97 1.81 -7.15
CA LYS A 150 9.65 1.42 -8.38
C LYS A 150 11.06 1.99 -8.34
N ARG A 151 12.06 1.12 -8.54
CA ARG A 151 13.45 1.58 -8.69
C ARG A 151 13.57 2.44 -9.95
N LEU A 152 14.25 3.57 -9.83
CA LEU A 152 14.79 4.29 -10.97
C LEU A 152 16.04 3.54 -11.44
N GLU A 153 16.23 3.39 -12.75
CA GLU A 153 17.26 2.53 -13.34
C GLU A 153 18.72 2.98 -13.02
N ASP A 154 18.92 4.20 -12.52
CA ASP A 154 20.24 4.81 -12.30
C ASP A 154 20.62 5.10 -10.82
N SER A 155 19.87 4.62 -9.82
CA SER A 155 20.20 4.92 -8.41
C SER A 155 21.18 3.90 -7.80
N GLU A 156 22.46 4.25 -7.68
CA GLU A 156 23.47 3.46 -6.93
C GLU A 156 23.19 3.38 -5.41
N SER A 157 22.26 4.20 -4.90
CA SER A 157 21.76 4.16 -3.53
C SER A 157 20.26 3.84 -3.49
N LEU A 158 19.92 2.72 -2.85
CA LEU A 158 18.59 2.08 -2.83
C LEU A 158 17.49 2.84 -2.03
N TYR A 159 17.73 4.10 -1.65
CA TYR A 159 16.80 4.94 -0.87
C TYR A 159 16.82 6.45 -1.20
N THR A 160 17.40 6.88 -2.32
CA THR A 160 17.65 8.32 -2.58
C THR A 160 16.57 9.03 -3.38
N SER A 161 15.29 8.75 -3.13
CA SER A 161 14.22 9.60 -3.65
C SER A 161 13.11 9.79 -2.63
N PRO A 162 12.59 11.02 -2.45
CA PRO A 162 11.35 11.24 -1.72
C PRO A 162 10.27 10.34 -2.34
N LEU A 163 9.47 9.71 -1.48
CA LEU A 163 8.39 8.78 -1.90
C LEU A 163 7.41 9.41 -2.89
N ILE A 164 7.39 10.74 -2.94
CA ILE A 164 6.62 11.55 -3.88
C ILE A 164 7.53 12.72 -4.33
N THR A 165 8.10 12.64 -5.53
CA THR A 165 8.99 13.67 -6.06
C THR A 165 8.23 14.69 -6.91
N LYS A 166 7.87 15.84 -6.30
CA LYS A 166 7.96 17.23 -6.79
C LYS A 166 6.93 18.10 -6.07
N GLY A 167 7.40 18.85 -5.08
CA GLY A 167 6.58 19.86 -4.42
C GLY A 167 7.08 20.37 -3.07
N GLU A 168 8.32 20.15 -2.63
CA GLU A 168 8.84 20.80 -1.42
C GLU A 168 10.35 21.02 -1.56
N THR A 169 10.75 22.27 -1.40
CA THR A 169 12.12 22.77 -1.37
C THR A 169 12.85 22.17 -0.16
N LEU A 170 13.82 21.29 -0.39
CA LEU A 170 14.81 20.93 0.64
C LEU A 170 16.23 21.13 0.09
N PRO A 171 17.15 21.67 0.91
CA PRO A 171 18.41 22.20 0.45
C PRO A 171 19.35 21.08 0.00
N LEU A 172 20.01 21.33 -1.13
CA LEU A 172 21.07 20.51 -1.69
C LEU A 172 22.22 20.46 -0.68
N ASN A 173 22.41 19.34 0.02
CA ASN A 173 23.61 19.17 0.82
C ASN A 173 24.80 19.06 -0.14
N SER A 174 25.70 20.02 -0.01
CA SER A 174 26.86 20.24 -0.87
C SER A 174 27.88 19.12 -0.66
N ASN A 175 28.04 18.25 -1.65
CA ASN A 175 29.28 17.50 -1.80
C ASN A 175 30.19 18.33 -2.70
N GLU A 176 30.95 19.26 -2.11
CA GLU A 176 32.05 19.92 -2.81
C GLU A 176 33.12 18.87 -3.15
N PRO A 177 33.55 18.74 -4.42
CA PRO A 177 34.79 18.04 -4.72
C PRO A 177 35.96 18.94 -4.33
N ASN A 178 36.71 18.53 -3.31
CA ASN A 178 37.97 19.14 -2.90
C ASN A 178 38.98 19.15 -4.07
N PRO A 179 39.45 20.31 -4.58
CA PRO A 179 40.52 20.35 -5.57
C PRO A 179 41.85 20.50 -4.84
N THR A 180 42.53 19.38 -4.56
CA THR A 180 43.93 19.44 -4.12
C THR A 180 44.79 19.93 -5.28
N THR A 181 45.11 21.22 -5.25
CA THR A 181 46.01 21.94 -6.16
C THR A 181 47.36 21.23 -6.29
N LYS A 182 47.72 20.81 -7.52
CA LYS A 182 49.12 20.60 -7.90
C LYS A 182 49.79 21.97 -8.01
N LYS A 183 50.81 22.23 -7.18
CA LYS A 183 51.78 23.31 -7.41
C LYS A 183 53.16 22.68 -7.54
N LEU A 184 53.62 22.53 -8.78
CA LEU A 184 55.02 22.26 -9.11
C LEU A 184 55.53 23.53 -9.80
N ASN A 185 56.51 24.21 -9.20
CA ASN A 185 57.70 24.80 -9.85
C ASN A 185 58.36 25.90 -8.99
N LYS A 186 59.57 25.59 -8.52
CA LYS A 186 60.86 26.33 -8.61
C LYS A 186 61.83 25.58 -7.68
N ASP A 187 63.05 25.25 -8.09
CA ASP A 187 64.03 26.09 -8.80
C ASP A 187 64.48 25.60 -10.18
#